data_AF-A0A7S4N4I7-F1
#
_entry.id   AF-A0A7S4N4I7-F1
#
_cell.length_a   1.000
_cell.length_b   1.000
_cell.length_c   1.000
_cell.angle_alpha   90.00
_cell.angle_beta   90.00
_cell.angle_gamma   90.00
#
_symmetry.space_group_name_H-M   'P 1'
#
loop_
_entity.id
_entity.type
_entity.pdbx_description
1 polymer ?
#
loop_
_entity_poly.entity_id
_entity_poly.type
_entity_poly.pdbx_seq_one_letter_code
_entity_poly.pdbx_strand_id
1 'polypeptide(L)'
;KGVKYVSSSVLSRWLSISSPRITVLDCSLSTRYAQNHIPGSVWVSRSSLSLSSLSPSLSSSPLPPPPLLSCSFSDPFSSLSDIYVVVDSEGGEKSENLVGELEGYLLSHFGKEEKIKTSIFVLKGGITHSLPTTNQSAVFFAVPEDVGYRPYEHPGAPLKLMQDYLDWEFELCKKVRKDGCAGWVRE
;
A
#
# COMPACT_ATOMS: atom_id res chain seq x y z
N LYS A 1 -3.12 3.58 -24.08
CA LYS A 1 -2.43 4.84 -23.72
C LYS A 1 -1.26 4.46 -22.83
N GLY A 2 -0.05 4.92 -23.14
CA GLY A 2 1.16 4.50 -22.40
C GLY A 2 1.29 5.24 -21.06
N VAL A 3 1.83 4.53 -20.07
CA VAL A 3 2.19 5.10 -18.76
C VAL A 3 3.28 6.14 -18.95
N LYS A 4 3.15 7.29 -18.28
CA LYS A 4 4.19 8.34 -18.28
C LYS A 4 5.15 8.09 -17.13
N TYR A 5 6.43 8.31 -17.37
CA TYR A 5 7.47 8.13 -16.37
C TYR A 5 8.11 9.46 -15.97
N VAL A 6 8.53 9.58 -14.71
CA VAL A 6 9.31 10.70 -14.17
C VAL A 6 10.59 10.17 -13.53
N SER A 7 11.71 10.88 -13.67
CA SER A 7 12.95 10.52 -12.98
C SER A 7 12.98 11.06 -11.55
N SER A 8 13.77 10.43 -10.68
CA SER A 8 13.96 10.86 -9.30
C SER A 8 14.44 12.31 -9.17
N SER A 9 15.36 12.76 -10.02
CA SER A 9 15.84 14.16 -10.02
C SER A 9 14.74 15.16 -10.34
N VAL A 10 13.84 14.83 -11.26
CA VAL A 10 12.71 15.69 -11.63
C VAL A 10 11.68 15.72 -10.51
N LEU A 11 11.35 14.55 -9.93
CA LEU A 11 10.44 14.47 -8.79
C LEU A 11 10.97 15.25 -7.59
N SER A 12 12.27 15.14 -7.29
CA SER A 12 12.91 15.92 -6.22
C SER A 12 12.73 17.43 -6.42
N ARG A 13 12.94 17.91 -7.65
CA ARG A 13 12.72 19.33 -7.99
C ARG A 13 11.25 19.72 -7.81
N TRP A 14 10.32 18.87 -8.26
CA TRP A 14 8.89 19.13 -8.12
C TRP A 14 8.47 19.24 -6.65
N LEU A 15 8.93 18.33 -5.79
CA LEU A 15 8.64 18.36 -4.35
C LEU A 15 9.24 19.57 -3.63
N SER A 16 10.23 20.25 -4.22
CA SER A 16 10.83 21.47 -3.65
C SER A 16 10.04 22.76 -3.92
N ILE A 17 9.02 22.70 -4.78
CA ILE A 17 8.25 23.87 -5.22
C ILE A 17 6.80 23.73 -4.75
N SER A 18 6.16 24.82 -4.32
CA SER A 18 4.78 24.80 -3.79
C SER A 18 3.68 24.63 -4.85
N SER A 19 4.00 24.84 -6.13
CA SER A 19 3.08 24.70 -7.26
C SER A 19 3.84 24.17 -8.48
N PRO A 20 3.33 23.18 -9.22
CA PRO A 20 2.01 22.52 -9.08
C PRO A 20 1.88 21.67 -7.81
N ARG A 21 0.65 21.41 -7.37
CA ARG A 21 0.39 20.52 -6.24
C ARG A 21 0.63 19.08 -6.66
N ILE A 22 1.63 18.45 -6.04
CA ILE A 22 2.01 17.07 -6.30
C ILE A 22 1.60 16.18 -5.12
N THR A 23 0.95 15.07 -5.43
CA THR A 23 0.68 14.01 -4.47
C THR A 23 1.43 12.75 -4.89
N VAL A 24 2.25 12.21 -3.98
CA VAL A 24 2.99 10.97 -4.20
C VAL A 24 2.21 9.82 -3.58
N LEU A 25 1.87 8.82 -4.40
CA LEU A 25 1.14 7.62 -3.98
C LEU A 25 2.11 6.44 -4.00
N ASP A 26 2.31 5.82 -2.84
CA ASP A 26 3.16 4.65 -2.70
C ASP A 26 2.31 3.38 -2.66
N CYS A 27 2.56 2.44 -3.57
CA CYS A 27 1.87 1.15 -3.64
C CYS A 27 2.81 -0.04 -3.39
N SER A 28 3.92 0.19 -2.70
CA SER A 28 4.76 -0.89 -2.16
C SER A 28 4.10 -1.59 -0.97
N LEU A 29 4.73 -2.64 -0.44
CA LEU A 29 4.22 -3.32 0.76
C LEU A 29 4.12 -2.31 1.91
N SER A 30 3.01 -2.32 2.65
CA SER A 30 2.76 -1.39 3.75
C SER A 30 3.88 -1.39 4.81
N THR A 31 4.44 -2.57 5.09
CA THR A 31 5.57 -2.74 6.02
C THR A 31 6.83 -2.05 5.49
N ARG A 32 7.07 -2.10 4.18
CA ARG A 32 8.20 -1.42 3.53
C ARG A 32 8.00 0.08 3.53
N TYR A 33 6.80 0.55 3.19
CA TYR A 33 6.44 1.96 3.24
C TYR A 33 6.61 2.53 4.67
N ALA A 34 6.12 1.84 5.69
CA ALA A 34 6.27 2.26 7.09
C ALA A 34 7.74 2.41 7.51
N GLN A 35 8.62 1.56 6.98
CA GLN A 35 10.06 1.60 7.27
C GLN A 35 10.82 2.59 6.41
N ASN A 36 10.37 2.84 5.18
CA ASN A 36 11.13 3.58 4.19
C ASN A 36 10.22 4.11 3.07
N HIS A 37 9.82 5.38 3.18
CA HIS A 37 8.99 6.06 2.17
C HIS A 37 9.50 7.45 1.83
N ILE A 38 9.01 8.02 0.73
CA ILE A 38 9.29 9.41 0.34
C ILE A 38 8.53 10.34 1.30
N PRO A 39 9.17 11.33 1.94
CA PRO A 39 8.47 12.25 2.84
C PRO A 39 7.22 12.88 2.20
N GLY A 40 6.08 12.76 2.88
CA GLY A 40 4.79 13.28 2.41
C GLY A 40 4.06 12.41 1.38
N SER A 41 4.59 11.25 1.00
CA SER A 41 3.82 10.29 0.20
C SER A 41 2.73 9.63 1.03
N VAL A 42 1.69 9.12 0.36
CA VAL A 42 0.57 8.40 0.98
C VAL A 42 0.54 6.98 0.45
N TRP A 43 0.48 6.00 1.36
CA TRP A 43 0.34 4.60 0.98
C TRP A 43 -1.08 4.30 0.50
N VAL A 44 -1.17 3.59 -0.63
CA VAL A 44 -2.42 3.16 -1.25
C VAL A 44 -2.32 1.70 -1.70
N SER A 45 -3.41 0.96 -1.54
CA SER A 45 -3.54 -0.38 -2.13
C SER A 45 -4.49 -0.36 -3.32
N ARG A 46 -4.29 -1.26 -4.29
CA ARG A 46 -5.19 -1.38 -5.44
C ARG A 46 -6.64 -1.65 -5.01
N SER A 47 -6.83 -2.54 -4.04
CA SER A 47 -8.15 -2.85 -3.48
C SER A 47 -8.80 -1.61 -2.85
N SER A 48 -8.04 -0.75 -2.17
CA SER A 48 -8.59 0.47 -1.58
C SER A 48 -9.07 1.51 -2.61
N LEU A 49 -8.42 1.60 -3.78
CA LEU A 49 -8.88 2.47 -4.87
C LEU A 49 -10.15 1.93 -5.54
N SER A 50 -10.27 0.61 -5.66
CA SER A 50 -11.47 -0.01 -6.25
C SER A 50 -12.68 0.02 -5.31
N LEU A 51 -12.46 -0.09 -4.00
CA LEU A 51 -13.51 -0.06 -2.98
C LEU A 51 -13.71 1.38 -2.47
N SER A 52 -14.30 2.22 -3.31
CA SER A 52 -14.63 3.63 -3.03
C SER A 52 -15.68 3.86 -1.92
N SER A 53 -15.91 2.91 -1.00
CA SER A 53 -17.00 2.99 -0.02
C SER A 53 -16.78 2.40 1.38
N LEU A 54 -15.64 1.77 1.68
CA LEU A 54 -15.45 1.23 3.03
C LEU A 54 -14.75 2.27 3.91
N SER A 55 -15.60 3.00 4.65
CA SER A 55 -15.26 3.52 5.97
C SER A 55 -14.38 2.51 6.73
N PRO A 56 -13.44 2.96 7.59
CA PRO A 56 -12.63 2.07 8.41
C PRO A 56 -13.54 1.49 9.51
N SER A 57 -14.48 0.63 9.13
CA SER A 57 -15.02 -0.34 10.05
C SER A 57 -13.83 -1.21 10.40
N LEU A 58 -13.29 -0.98 11.60
CA LEU A 58 -12.26 -1.76 12.25
C LEU A 58 -12.63 -3.23 12.07
N SER A 59 -12.05 -3.87 11.06
CA SER A 59 -12.01 -5.31 10.95
C SER A 59 -11.48 -5.80 12.28
N SER A 60 -12.19 -6.76 12.88
CA SER A 60 -11.94 -7.37 14.19
C SER A 60 -10.63 -8.16 14.25
N SER A 61 -9.60 -7.70 13.54
CA SER A 61 -8.29 -8.30 13.45
C SER A 61 -7.48 -7.93 14.68
N PRO A 62 -6.76 -8.89 15.28
CA PRO A 62 -6.12 -8.73 16.58
C PRO A 62 -4.89 -7.82 16.45
N LEU A 63 -5.07 -6.53 16.71
CA LEU A 63 -4.05 -5.48 16.81
C LEU A 63 -3.17 -5.29 15.54
N PRO A 64 -2.98 -4.06 15.06
CA PRO A 64 -1.99 -3.81 14.02
C PRO A 64 -0.61 -4.27 14.51
N PRO A 65 0.21 -4.92 13.67
CA PRO A 65 1.56 -5.29 14.07
C PRO A 65 2.35 -4.00 14.43
N PRO A 66 3.11 -3.97 15.55
CA PRO A 66 4.09 -2.91 15.76
C PRO A 66 5.09 -2.95 14.57
N PRO A 67 5.27 -1.86 13.79
CA PRO A 67 5.56 -0.49 14.24
C PRO A 67 4.49 0.58 13.89
N LEU A 68 3.25 0.20 13.59
CA LEU A 68 2.24 1.13 13.05
C LEU A 68 1.71 2.20 14.03
N LEU A 69 2.26 2.30 15.24
CA LEU A 69 1.81 3.21 16.31
C LEU A 69 2.03 4.71 15.98
N SER A 70 2.89 5.04 15.01
CA SER A 70 3.15 6.41 14.56
C SER A 70 2.52 6.75 13.20
N CYS A 71 1.59 5.93 12.72
CA CYS A 71 0.96 6.09 11.42
C CYS A 71 -0.32 6.92 11.52
N SER A 72 -0.59 7.72 10.49
CA SER A 72 -1.83 8.49 10.37
C SER A 72 -2.63 8.04 9.14
N PHE A 73 -3.93 8.29 9.14
CA PHE A 73 -4.78 8.06 7.98
C PHE A 73 -5.17 9.38 7.34
N SER A 74 -5.13 9.44 6.01
CA SER A 74 -5.55 10.62 5.26
C SER A 74 -6.10 10.22 3.89
N ASP A 75 -7.07 10.99 3.42
CA ASP A 75 -7.60 10.88 2.06
C ASP A 75 -6.81 11.80 1.11
N PRO A 76 -5.90 11.26 0.25
CA PRO A 76 -5.15 12.05 -0.73
C PRO A 76 -6.04 12.57 -1.88
N PHE A 77 -7.31 12.15 -1.93
CA PHE A 77 -8.30 12.55 -2.92
C PHE A 77 -9.38 13.47 -2.34
N SER A 78 -9.22 13.96 -1.10
CA SER A 78 -10.06 15.02 -0.54
C SER A 78 -10.09 16.30 -1.40
N SER A 79 -9.04 16.50 -2.20
CA SER A 79 -8.94 17.59 -3.16
C SER A 79 -8.01 17.19 -4.30
N LEU A 80 -8.38 17.56 -5.52
CA LEU A 80 -7.63 17.18 -6.71
C LEU A 80 -6.23 17.80 -6.71
N SER A 81 -5.23 16.97 -7.03
CA SER A 81 -3.85 17.42 -7.25
C SER A 81 -3.60 17.63 -8.73
N ASP A 82 -2.75 18.59 -9.08
CA ASP A 82 -2.35 18.81 -10.48
C ASP A 82 -1.57 17.60 -11.02
N ILE A 83 -0.76 16.98 -10.16
CA ILE A 83 0.08 15.84 -10.50
C ILE A 83 -0.04 14.75 -9.43
N TYR A 84 -0.29 13.52 -9.87
CA TYR A 84 -0.08 12.31 -9.06
C TYR A 84 1.15 11.57 -9.55
N VAL A 85 1.99 11.13 -8.61
CA VAL A 85 3.16 10.31 -8.89
C VAL A 85 3.02 8.98 -8.16
N VAL A 86 2.90 7.90 -8.91
CA VAL A 86 2.82 6.54 -8.38
C VAL A 86 4.24 5.98 -8.23
N VAL A 87 4.50 5.39 -7.07
CA VAL A 87 5.79 4.83 -6.70
C VAL A 87 5.58 3.42 -6.16
N ASP A 88 6.47 2.51 -6.55
CA ASP A 88 6.67 1.24 -5.87
C ASP A 88 8.16 1.06 -5.53
N SER A 89 8.55 -0.12 -5.03
CA SER A 89 9.94 -0.38 -4.64
C SER A 89 10.94 -0.36 -5.80
N GLU A 90 10.53 -0.71 -7.02
CA GLU A 90 11.39 -1.00 -8.19
C GLU A 90 11.02 -0.19 -9.46
N GLY A 91 9.87 0.49 -9.47
CA GLY A 91 9.33 1.31 -10.55
C GLY A 91 8.85 0.50 -11.76
N GLY A 92 7.99 -0.49 -11.54
CA GLY A 92 7.61 -1.48 -12.55
C GLY A 92 6.10 -1.73 -12.70
N GLU A 93 5.74 -2.96 -13.07
CA GLU A 93 4.38 -3.38 -13.47
C GLU A 93 3.31 -3.05 -12.40
N LYS A 94 3.67 -3.12 -11.11
CA LYS A 94 2.75 -2.79 -10.01
C LYS A 94 2.30 -1.33 -10.08
N SER A 95 3.24 -0.41 -10.23
CA SER A 95 2.94 1.01 -10.42
C SER A 95 2.11 1.25 -11.67
N GLU A 96 2.44 0.60 -12.79
CA GLU A 96 1.69 0.73 -14.04
C GLU A 96 0.24 0.27 -13.92
N ASN A 97 0.01 -0.89 -13.28
CA ASN A 97 -1.33 -1.42 -13.04
C ASN A 97 -2.16 -0.48 -12.15
N LEU A 98 -1.53 0.17 -11.17
CA LEU A 98 -2.21 1.15 -10.31
C LEU A 98 -2.62 2.41 -11.07
N VAL A 99 -1.85 2.84 -12.09
CA VAL A 99 -2.21 4.02 -12.88
C VAL A 99 -3.59 3.86 -13.52
N GLY A 100 -3.92 2.69 -14.08
CA GLY A 100 -5.23 2.44 -14.67
C GLY A 100 -6.38 2.53 -13.66
N GLU A 101 -6.17 1.96 -12.46
CA GLU A 101 -7.14 1.99 -11.37
C GLU A 101 -7.33 3.40 -10.83
N LEU A 102 -6.24 4.15 -10.69
CA LEU A 102 -6.26 5.56 -10.28
C LEU A 102 -6.97 6.42 -11.33
N GLU A 103 -6.75 6.20 -12.62
CA GLU A 103 -7.48 6.90 -13.67
C GLU A 103 -8.99 6.65 -13.59
N GLY A 104 -9.39 5.39 -13.36
CA GLY A 104 -10.79 5.02 -13.17
C GLY A 104 -11.40 5.66 -11.91
N TYR A 105 -10.66 5.62 -10.80
CA TYR A 105 -11.06 6.24 -9.55
C TYR A 105 -11.25 7.75 -9.69
N LEU A 106 -10.26 8.47 -10.24
CA LEU A 106 -10.34 9.93 -10.42
C LEU A 106 -11.46 10.32 -11.38
N LEU A 107 -11.71 9.53 -12.43
CA LEU A 107 -12.82 9.76 -13.35
C LEU A 107 -14.18 9.60 -12.66
N SER A 108 -14.32 8.59 -11.80
CA SER A 108 -15.54 8.33 -11.03
C SER A 108 -15.77 9.38 -9.95
N HIS A 109 -14.71 9.77 -9.24
CA HIS A 109 -14.77 10.63 -8.06
C HIS A 109 -14.89 12.14 -8.40
N PHE A 110 -14.14 12.61 -9.40
CA PHE A 110 -14.10 14.05 -9.76
C PHE A 110 -14.75 14.37 -11.09
N GLY A 111 -15.11 13.37 -11.89
CA GLY A 111 -15.65 13.56 -13.22
C GLY A 111 -14.59 13.83 -14.30
N LYS A 112 -15.04 13.81 -15.55
CA LYS A 112 -14.15 13.80 -16.74
C LYS A 112 -13.38 15.11 -16.94
N GLU A 113 -14.01 16.26 -16.68
CA GLU A 113 -13.40 17.58 -16.94
C GLU A 113 -12.22 17.85 -16.01
N GLU A 114 -12.38 17.55 -14.73
CA GLU A 114 -11.33 17.72 -13.73
C GLU A 114 -10.19 16.70 -13.93
N LYS A 115 -10.52 15.46 -14.28
CA LYS A 115 -9.51 14.43 -14.59
C LYS A 115 -8.56 14.85 -15.72
N ILE A 116 -9.02 15.64 -16.70
CA ILE A 116 -8.17 16.13 -17.81
C ILE A 116 -7.10 17.11 -17.33
N LYS A 117 -7.34 17.84 -16.24
CA LYS A 117 -6.38 18.79 -15.67
C LYS A 117 -5.24 18.09 -14.91
N THR A 118 -5.46 16.84 -14.53
CA THR A 118 -4.52 16.06 -13.72
C THR A 118 -3.58 15.23 -14.60
N SER A 119 -2.29 15.20 -14.25
CA SER A 119 -1.32 14.29 -14.86
C SER A 119 -0.88 13.20 -13.89
N ILE A 120 -0.78 11.96 -14.37
CA ILE A 120 -0.29 10.81 -13.59
C ILE A 120 1.05 10.35 -14.17
N PHE A 121 2.04 10.14 -13.31
CA PHE A 121 3.36 9.63 -13.65
C PHE A 121 3.75 8.45 -12.76
N VAL A 122 4.62 7.58 -13.25
CA VAL A 122 5.31 6.55 -12.46
C VAL A 122 6.76 6.97 -12.22
N LEU A 123 7.23 6.83 -10.98
CA LEU A 123 8.64 7.07 -10.66
C LEU A 123 9.50 5.97 -11.28
N LYS A 124 10.35 6.35 -12.24
CA LYS A 124 11.25 5.44 -12.93
C LYS A 124 12.29 4.88 -11.95
N GLY A 125 12.34 3.56 -11.83
CA GLY A 125 13.27 2.86 -10.92
C GLY A 125 12.81 2.79 -9.46
N GLY A 126 11.61 3.28 -9.15
CA GLY A 126 11.02 3.17 -7.80
C GLY A 126 11.79 3.93 -6.73
N ILE A 127 11.48 3.62 -5.47
CA ILE A 127 12.04 4.34 -4.31
C ILE A 127 13.53 4.05 -4.07
N THR A 128 14.02 2.89 -4.52
CA THR A 128 15.38 2.40 -4.23
C THR A 128 16.47 3.28 -4.86
N HIS A 129 16.11 4.12 -5.85
CA HIS A 129 17.05 4.86 -6.68
C HIS A 129 16.91 6.38 -6.58
N SER A 130 17.22 6.95 -5.40
CA SER A 130 17.75 8.32 -5.22
C SER A 130 16.82 9.45 -4.73
N LEU A 131 15.82 9.17 -3.87
CA LEU A 131 15.17 10.22 -3.08
C LEU A 131 15.48 10.04 -1.58
N PRO A 132 15.58 11.13 -0.80
CA PRO A 132 15.60 11.01 0.65
C PRO A 132 14.35 10.29 1.12
N THR A 133 14.53 9.30 1.97
CA THR A 133 13.44 8.53 2.56
C THR A 133 13.37 8.74 4.06
N THR A 134 12.21 8.45 4.63
CA THR A 134 11.94 8.55 6.07
C THR A 134 11.16 7.32 6.54
N ASN A 135 11.24 7.06 7.84
CA ASN A 135 10.42 6.09 8.56
C ASN A 135 9.43 6.76 9.52
N GLN A 136 9.33 8.09 9.47
CA GLN A 136 8.48 8.89 10.35
C GLN A 136 7.24 9.38 9.59
N SER A 137 6.14 9.59 10.31
CA SER A 137 4.93 10.23 9.77
C SER A 137 4.34 9.53 8.55
N ALA A 138 4.39 8.19 8.53
CA ALA A 138 3.77 7.39 7.49
C ALA A 138 2.25 7.66 7.43
N VAL A 139 1.73 7.87 6.23
CA VAL A 139 0.32 8.20 5.96
C VAL A 139 -0.32 7.09 5.13
N PHE A 140 -1.44 6.55 5.60
CA PHE A 140 -2.15 5.45 4.95
C PHE A 140 -3.51 5.92 4.45
N PHE A 141 -3.85 5.59 3.21
CA PHE A 141 -5.20 5.80 2.69
C PHE A 141 -6.20 4.76 3.22
N ALA A 142 -5.72 3.53 3.45
CA ALA A 142 -6.52 2.41 3.93
C ALA A 142 -5.75 1.56 4.94
N VAL A 143 -6.45 0.67 5.64
CA VAL A 143 -5.83 -0.23 6.63
C VAL A 143 -4.81 -1.14 5.91
N PRO A 144 -3.57 -1.26 6.42
CA PRO A 144 -2.53 -2.08 5.81
C PRO A 144 -2.76 -3.58 6.10
N GLU A 145 -3.57 -4.23 5.27
CA GLU A 145 -3.90 -5.67 5.38
C GLU A 145 -3.18 -6.53 4.31
N ASP A 146 -2.22 -5.95 3.60
CA ASP A 146 -1.48 -6.59 2.50
C ASP A 146 -0.38 -7.56 2.96
N VAL A 147 -0.01 -7.53 4.24
CA VAL A 147 1.01 -8.41 4.82
C VAL A 147 0.44 -9.14 6.04
N GLY A 148 0.30 -10.46 5.92
CA GLY A 148 -0.08 -11.32 7.05
C GLY A 148 1.02 -11.38 8.10
N TYR A 149 0.66 -11.11 9.36
CA TYR A 149 1.60 -11.21 10.48
C TYR A 149 1.97 -12.68 10.75
N ARG A 150 3.27 -12.96 10.79
CA ARG A 150 3.82 -14.31 11.01
C ARG A 150 4.57 -14.34 12.34
N PRO A 151 3.95 -14.77 13.45
CA PRO A 151 4.53 -14.66 14.79
C PRO A 151 5.93 -15.29 14.91
N TYR A 152 6.17 -16.39 14.20
CA TYR A 152 7.43 -17.12 14.18
C TYR A 152 8.58 -16.41 13.43
N GLU A 153 8.29 -15.36 12.65
CA GLU A 153 9.32 -14.54 11.99
C GLU A 153 9.81 -13.38 12.88
N HIS A 154 9.23 -13.21 14.06
CA HIS A 154 9.48 -12.07 14.94
C HIS A 154 9.98 -12.53 16.32
N PRO A 155 11.27 -12.35 16.64
CA PRO A 155 11.85 -12.75 17.93
C PRO A 155 11.15 -12.15 19.16
N GLY A 156 10.49 -11.00 19.00
CA GLY A 156 9.72 -10.33 20.05
C GLY A 156 8.20 -10.51 19.95
N ALA A 157 7.70 -11.49 19.18
CA ALA A 157 6.27 -11.71 19.08
C ALA A 157 5.67 -12.07 20.45
N PRO A 158 4.46 -11.55 20.77
CA PRO A 158 3.74 -11.95 21.98
C PRO A 158 3.59 -13.47 22.08
N LEU A 159 3.91 -14.02 23.25
CA LEU A 159 3.81 -15.46 23.52
C LEU A 159 2.45 -16.05 23.14
N LYS A 160 1.37 -15.29 23.38
CA LYS A 160 0.01 -15.70 23.00
C LYS A 160 -0.14 -15.93 21.50
N LEU A 161 0.40 -15.04 20.65
CA LEU A 161 0.32 -15.21 19.19
C LEU A 161 1.13 -16.42 18.72
N MET A 162 2.26 -16.71 19.37
CA MET A 162 3.02 -17.93 19.10
C MET A 162 2.21 -19.18 19.49
N GLN A 163 1.54 -19.16 20.65
CA GLN A 163 0.70 -20.26 21.10
C GLN A 163 -0.51 -20.48 20.18
N ASP A 164 -1.22 -19.40 19.83
CA ASP A 164 -2.37 -19.44 18.92
C ASP A 164 -1.98 -20.04 17.55
N TYR A 165 -0.75 -19.75 17.07
CA TYR A 165 -0.21 -20.34 15.85
C TYR A 165 0.03 -21.85 15.98
N LEU A 166 0.65 -22.31 17.07
CA LEU A 166 0.88 -23.74 17.32
C LEU A 166 -0.43 -24.52 17.46
N ASP A 167 -1.42 -23.95 18.15
CA ASP A 167 -2.74 -24.55 18.31
C ASP A 167 -3.43 -24.68 16.94
N TRP A 168 -3.31 -23.66 16.08
CA TRP A 168 -3.80 -23.71 14.70
C TRP A 168 -3.13 -24.84 13.89
N GLU A 169 -1.79 -24.99 13.97
CA GLU A 169 -1.05 -26.06 13.29
C GLU A 169 -1.48 -27.46 13.78
N PHE A 170 -1.66 -27.62 15.08
CA PHE A 170 -2.10 -28.90 15.67
C PHE A 170 -3.49 -29.32 15.16
N GLU A 171 -4.39 -28.36 14.95
CA GLU A 171 -5.71 -28.61 14.39
C GLU A 171 -5.74 -28.81 12.87
N LEU A 172 -4.67 -28.42 12.16
CA LEU A 172 -4.64 -28.43 10.69
C LEU A 172 -4.90 -29.83 10.12
N CYS A 173 -4.36 -30.88 10.73
CA CYS A 173 -4.62 -32.25 10.29
C CYS A 173 -6.10 -32.64 10.37
N LYS A 174 -6.85 -32.13 11.35
CA LYS A 174 -8.29 -32.37 11.46
C LYS A 174 -9.05 -31.61 10.37
N LYS A 175 -8.66 -30.35 10.11
CA LYS A 175 -9.23 -29.49 9.08
C LYS A 175 -9.04 -30.09 7.68
N VAL A 176 -7.81 -30.51 7.34
CA VAL A 176 -7.47 -31.14 6.06
C VAL A 176 -8.26 -32.45 5.84
N ARG A 177 -8.38 -33.31 6.85
CA ARG A 177 -9.18 -34.55 6.73
C ARG A 177 -10.67 -34.27 6.51
N LYS A 178 -11.20 -33.25 7.17
CA LYS A 178 -12.60 -32.83 7.00
C LYS A 178 -12.85 -32.26 5.61
N ASP A 179 -11.90 -31.49 5.09
CA ASP A 179 -11.97 -30.85 3.79
C ASP A 179 -11.87 -31.87 2.63
N GLY A 180 -11.03 -32.90 2.78
CA GLY A 180 -11.02 -34.07 1.90
C GLY A 180 -10.51 -33.83 0.46
N CYS A 181 -10.18 -32.60 0.09
CA CYS A 181 -9.70 -32.29 -1.27
C CYS A 181 -8.19 -32.51 -1.45
N ALA A 182 -7.45 -32.65 -0.35
CA ALA A 182 -5.99 -32.65 -0.38
C ALA A 182 -5.40 -33.91 -1.05
N GLY A 183 -6.13 -35.04 -1.08
CA GLY A 183 -5.68 -36.28 -1.73
C GLY A 183 -4.53 -37.02 -1.01
N TRP A 184 -4.30 -36.75 0.28
CA TRP A 184 -3.20 -37.35 1.05
C TRP A 184 -3.57 -38.80 1.40
N VAL A 185 -2.81 -39.75 0.88
CA VAL A 185 -2.88 -41.18 1.26
C VAL A 185 -1.90 -41.44 2.40
N ARG A 186 -2.32 -42.23 3.39
CA ARG A 186 -1.37 -42.77 4.37
C ARG A 186 -0.54 -43.85 3.66
N GLU A 187 0.78 -43.74 3.71
CA GLU A 187 1.69 -44.87 3.46
C GLU A 187 1.60 -45.90 4.60
#